data_AF-A2QS29-F1
#
_entry.id   AF-A2QS29-F1
#
_cell.length_a   1.000
_cell.length_b   1.000
_cell.length_c   1.000
_cell.angle_alpha   90.00
_cell.angle_beta   90.00
_cell.angle_gamma   90.00
#
_symmetry.space_group_name_H-M   'P 1'
#
loop_
_entity.id
_entity.type
_entity.pdbx_description
1 polymer ?
#
loop_
_entity_poly.entity_id
_entity_poly.type
_entity_poly.pdbx_seq_one_letter_code
_entity_poly.pdbx_strand_id
1 'polypeptide(L)'
;PRAWRRLADLSTTVFTLSHNAPEEKRIPFFLLELRKRLVAGAYSIDKQLATFLGRPPQISWRYYDVQFPLDLSYEEILAEPKVREAAISLLDKTGWNTQGIVGQAAWMRIALLIGSTREQILELSLSRRIEDLPRKVQEVSQQSHKTWNDLPGFLRWRPSDPDTNDSSVLVPLYLNFLYNDFLLYRVLVRRAQSGSEGLVSVSQNILSTILELIGKEIGSRTGTYNVGYNAASFGVPAAGVLAIELLCQAESQSQLPASVFRRSEVIQKLTVFASHLQYVVRPHDGMYEVCQRARRVISSILDRILSVNPPALPATLPPDVLATNWLNGEIVVLDDGIDLFRWIDSASDTSRRGSWA
;
A
#
# COMPACT_ATOMS: atom_id res chain seq x y z
N PRO A 1 17.07 10.41 -6.20
CA PRO A 1 16.72 10.81 -4.81
C PRO A 1 17.81 10.40 -3.80
N ARG A 2 18.08 11.21 -2.76
CA ARG A 2 19.08 10.94 -1.70
C ARG A 2 18.80 9.63 -0.95
N ALA A 3 17.52 9.34 -0.67
CA ALA A 3 17.10 8.11 0.01
C ALA A 3 17.48 6.83 -0.78
N TRP A 4 17.28 6.82 -2.10
CA TRP A 4 17.64 5.67 -2.95
C TRP A 4 19.15 5.37 -2.95
N ARG A 5 19.99 6.40 -2.89
CA ARG A 5 21.46 6.23 -2.77
C ARG A 5 21.84 5.63 -1.43
N ARG A 6 21.28 6.15 -0.33
CA ARG A 6 21.50 5.58 1.01
C ARG A 6 21.02 4.13 1.15
N LEU A 7 19.95 3.78 0.45
CA LEU A 7 19.47 2.40 0.39
C LEU A 7 20.49 1.47 -0.29
N ALA A 8 21.23 1.96 -1.29
CA ALA A 8 22.29 1.17 -1.93
C ALA A 8 23.46 0.88 -0.99
N ASP A 9 23.86 1.88 -0.19
CA ASP A 9 24.87 1.70 0.84
C ASP A 9 24.40 0.70 1.91
N LEU A 10 23.13 0.79 2.33
CA LEU A 10 22.51 -0.15 3.27
C LEU A 10 22.46 -1.58 2.69
N SER A 11 22.02 -1.74 1.45
CA SER A 11 21.97 -3.03 0.75
C SER A 11 23.36 -3.68 0.74
N THR A 12 24.37 -2.92 0.30
CA THR A 12 25.76 -3.39 0.26
C THR A 12 26.23 -3.83 1.65
N THR A 13 25.94 -3.04 2.68
CA THR A 13 26.28 -3.36 4.07
C THR A 13 25.63 -4.68 4.50
N VAL A 14 24.34 -4.85 4.22
CA VAL A 14 23.59 -6.08 4.56
C VAL A 14 24.19 -7.31 3.87
N PHE A 15 24.52 -7.24 2.58
CA PHE A 15 25.18 -8.33 1.86
C PHE A 15 26.55 -8.68 2.44
N THR A 16 27.35 -7.67 2.84
CA THR A 16 28.66 -7.93 3.45
C THR A 16 28.57 -8.56 4.84
N LEU A 17 27.50 -8.28 5.60
CA LEU A 17 27.27 -8.86 6.92
C LEU A 17 26.81 -10.33 6.85
N SER A 18 26.11 -10.72 5.78
CA SER A 18 25.64 -12.10 5.59
C SER A 18 26.68 -13.02 4.97
N HIS A 19 27.44 -12.55 3.99
CA HIS A 19 28.45 -13.38 3.29
C HIS A 19 29.69 -13.68 4.14
N ASN A 20 29.97 -12.88 5.16
CA ASN A 20 31.15 -13.02 6.02
C ASN A 20 30.87 -13.68 7.38
N ALA A 21 29.78 -14.46 7.52
CA ALA A 21 29.50 -15.13 8.78
C ALA A 21 30.51 -16.29 9.00
N PRO A 22 31.39 -16.22 10.02
CA PRO A 22 32.15 -17.40 10.45
C PRO A 22 31.16 -18.49 10.89
N GLU A 23 31.54 -19.76 10.76
CA GLU A 23 30.72 -20.95 11.09
C GLU A 23 29.65 -20.64 12.16
N GLU A 24 28.37 -20.73 11.77
CA GLU A 24 27.19 -20.28 12.55
C GLU A 24 27.22 -20.71 14.03
N LYS A 25 27.93 -21.80 14.34
CA LYS A 25 28.13 -22.38 15.67
C LYS A 25 28.82 -21.46 16.70
N ARG A 26 29.46 -20.35 16.31
CA ARG A 26 30.15 -19.44 17.25
C ARG A 26 29.44 -18.12 17.52
N ILE A 27 28.33 -17.82 16.84
CA ILE A 27 27.67 -16.52 16.97
C ILE A 27 26.68 -16.57 18.14
N PRO A 28 26.76 -15.66 19.13
CA PRO A 28 25.78 -15.61 20.22
C PRO A 28 24.35 -15.43 19.71
N PHE A 29 23.39 -16.11 20.33
CA PHE A 29 21.96 -16.06 19.96
C PHE A 29 21.44 -14.63 19.75
N PHE A 30 21.73 -13.73 20.69
CA PHE A 30 21.22 -12.36 20.60
C PHE A 30 21.70 -11.65 19.34
N LEU A 31 22.96 -11.90 18.92
CA LEU A 31 23.53 -11.29 17.73
C LEU A 31 22.91 -11.87 16.45
N LEU A 32 22.57 -13.17 16.45
CA LEU A 32 21.82 -13.78 15.34
C LEU A 32 20.44 -13.14 15.18
N GLU A 33 19.68 -13.02 16.27
CA GLU A 33 18.34 -12.42 16.22
C GLU A 33 18.37 -10.92 15.84
N LEU A 34 19.33 -10.15 16.34
CA LEU A 34 19.51 -8.76 15.94
C LEU A 34 19.87 -8.62 14.46
N ARG A 35 20.71 -9.53 13.91
CA ARG A 35 21.02 -9.55 12.47
C ARG A 35 19.78 -9.83 11.64
N LYS A 36 18.96 -10.83 12.00
CA LYS A 36 17.70 -11.12 11.31
C LYS A 36 16.77 -9.90 11.28
N ARG A 37 16.64 -9.18 12.41
CA ARG A 37 15.83 -7.95 12.49
C ARG A 37 16.39 -6.81 11.63
N LEU A 38 17.70 -6.62 11.62
CA LEU A 38 18.35 -5.61 10.77
C LEU A 38 18.09 -5.89 9.28
N VAL A 39 18.25 -7.14 8.87
CA VAL A 39 17.94 -7.59 7.51
C VAL A 39 16.47 -7.38 7.18
N ALA A 40 15.57 -7.74 8.09
CA ALA A 40 14.14 -7.54 7.90
C ALA A 40 13.78 -6.06 7.68
N GLY A 41 14.36 -5.16 8.47
CA GLY A 41 14.21 -3.72 8.29
C GLY A 41 14.73 -3.23 6.95
N ALA A 42 15.95 -3.63 6.57
CA ALA A 42 16.55 -3.25 5.29
C ALA A 42 15.76 -3.77 4.09
N TYR A 43 15.33 -5.03 4.14
CA TYR A 43 14.50 -5.66 3.12
C TYR A 43 13.15 -4.94 2.98
N SER A 44 12.49 -4.60 4.09
CA SER A 44 11.23 -3.86 4.08
C SER A 44 11.37 -2.47 3.42
N ILE A 45 12.38 -1.70 3.83
CA ILE A 45 12.63 -0.35 3.28
C ILE A 45 12.97 -0.43 1.80
N ASP A 46 13.77 -1.41 1.39
CA ASP A 46 14.10 -1.67 -0.01
C ASP A 46 12.83 -1.84 -0.86
N LYS A 47 11.89 -2.68 -0.41
CA LYS A 47 10.67 -2.98 -1.18
C LYS A 47 9.71 -1.80 -1.20
N GLN A 48 9.61 -1.08 -0.09
CA GLN A 48 8.80 0.14 -0.02
C GLN A 48 9.32 1.19 -1.00
N LEU A 49 10.62 1.48 -0.99
CA LEU A 49 11.22 2.47 -1.89
C LEU A 49 11.22 2.02 -3.35
N ALA A 50 11.50 0.74 -3.62
CA ALA A 50 11.45 0.16 -4.96
C ALA A 50 10.05 0.26 -5.56
N THR A 51 9.01 -0.04 -4.76
CA THR A 51 7.61 0.12 -5.17
C THR A 51 7.27 1.57 -5.44
N PHE A 52 7.60 2.46 -4.49
CA PHE A 52 7.28 3.87 -4.62
C PHE A 52 7.97 4.50 -5.82
N LEU A 53 9.21 4.13 -6.14
CA LEU A 53 9.96 4.71 -7.26
C LEU A 53 9.79 3.97 -8.58
N GLY A 54 9.06 2.84 -8.60
CA GLY A 54 8.96 1.98 -9.79
C GLY A 54 10.31 1.43 -10.25
N ARG A 55 11.16 1.01 -9.30
CA ARG A 55 12.53 0.53 -9.57
C ARG A 55 12.69 -0.94 -9.15
N PRO A 56 13.63 -1.68 -9.75
CA PRO A 56 14.00 -3.00 -9.24
C PRO A 56 14.49 -2.90 -7.78
N PRO A 57 14.10 -3.82 -6.89
CA PRO A 57 14.62 -3.89 -5.53
C PRO A 57 16.12 -4.23 -5.54
N GLN A 58 16.86 -3.72 -4.55
CA GLN A 58 18.31 -3.89 -4.44
C GLN A 58 18.70 -5.14 -3.65
N ILE A 59 17.84 -5.60 -2.73
CA ILE A 59 18.08 -6.80 -1.91
C ILE A 59 17.19 -7.92 -2.45
N SER A 60 17.57 -8.63 -3.50
CA SER A 60 16.68 -9.66 -4.04
C SER A 60 16.63 -10.91 -3.16
N TRP A 61 15.42 -11.45 -2.94
CA TRP A 61 15.22 -12.73 -2.25
C TRP A 61 15.96 -13.90 -2.92
N ARG A 62 16.26 -13.79 -4.23
CA ARG A 62 16.99 -14.83 -4.98
C ARG A 62 18.46 -14.97 -4.57
N TYR A 63 19.04 -13.89 -4.06
CA TYR A 63 20.47 -13.81 -3.74
C TYR A 63 20.72 -13.58 -2.25
N TYR A 64 19.66 -13.45 -1.47
CA TYR A 64 19.74 -13.22 -0.04
C TYR A 64 18.80 -14.16 0.69
N ASP A 65 19.37 -15.03 1.54
CA ASP A 65 18.58 -15.92 2.40
C ASP A 65 18.01 -15.12 3.59
N VAL A 66 16.76 -14.68 3.45
CA VAL A 66 16.08 -13.87 4.45
C VAL A 66 15.49 -14.79 5.52
N GLN A 67 16.16 -14.84 6.66
CA GLN A 67 15.71 -15.58 7.84
C GLN A 67 14.74 -14.74 8.69
N PHE A 68 13.61 -15.34 9.09
CA PHE A 68 12.64 -14.69 9.96
C PHE A 68 13.17 -14.59 11.40
N PRO A 69 13.13 -13.40 12.04
CA PRO A 69 13.45 -13.28 13.46
C PRO A 69 12.39 -14.00 14.29
N LEU A 70 12.77 -14.52 15.46
CA LEU A 70 11.82 -15.02 16.45
C LEU A 70 11.02 -13.85 17.04
N ASP A 71 9.75 -14.11 17.32
CA ASP A 71 8.82 -13.13 17.85
C ASP A 71 9.01 -12.94 19.37
N LEU A 72 10.16 -12.37 19.72
CA LEU A 72 10.60 -12.10 21.08
C LEU A 72 10.76 -10.59 21.32
N SER A 73 10.67 -10.13 22.56
CA SER A 73 11.08 -8.78 22.94
C SER A 73 12.62 -8.64 22.91
N TYR A 74 13.14 -7.40 22.99
CA TYR A 74 14.58 -7.22 23.11
C TYR A 74 15.09 -7.70 24.46
N GLU A 75 14.27 -7.55 25.49
CA GLU A 75 14.52 -8.00 26.85
C GLU A 75 14.68 -9.53 26.88
N GLU A 76 13.78 -10.27 26.21
CA GLU A 76 13.86 -11.73 26.09
C GLU A 76 15.09 -12.18 25.29
N ILE A 77 15.43 -11.46 24.22
CA ILE A 77 16.64 -11.73 23.44
C ILE A 77 17.91 -11.57 24.28
N LEU A 78 17.98 -10.51 25.09
CA LEU A 78 19.14 -10.16 25.90
C LEU A 78 19.15 -10.84 27.27
N ALA A 79 18.05 -11.51 27.66
CA ALA A 79 17.91 -12.18 28.95
C ALA A 79 18.94 -13.30 29.15
N GLU A 80 19.10 -13.71 30.41
CA GLU A 80 19.85 -14.90 30.79
C GLU A 80 19.28 -16.16 30.11
N PRO A 81 20.13 -17.18 29.83
CA PRO A 81 19.72 -18.37 29.08
C PRO A 81 18.37 -18.93 29.52
N LYS A 82 18.20 -19.27 30.80
CA LYS A 82 16.97 -19.90 31.30
C LYS A 82 15.70 -19.12 30.98
N VAL A 83 15.73 -17.79 31.11
CA VAL A 83 14.58 -16.92 30.83
C VAL A 83 14.31 -16.89 29.32
N ARG A 84 15.37 -16.80 28.52
CA ARG A 84 15.29 -16.83 27.06
C ARG A 84 14.76 -18.16 26.54
N GLU A 85 15.26 -19.30 27.03
CA GLU A 85 14.79 -20.62 26.62
C GLU A 85 13.32 -20.84 26.99
N ALA A 86 12.89 -20.33 28.15
CA ALA A 86 11.48 -20.32 28.52
C ALA A 86 10.64 -19.48 27.54
N ALA A 87 11.08 -18.27 27.18
CA ALA A 87 10.40 -17.44 26.19
C ALA A 87 10.33 -18.11 24.80
N ILE A 88 11.42 -18.74 24.35
CA ILE A 88 11.46 -19.51 23.10
C ILE A 88 10.46 -20.67 23.12
N SER A 89 10.31 -21.35 24.26
CA SER A 89 9.38 -22.49 24.39
C SER A 89 7.90 -22.10 24.28
N LEU A 90 7.58 -20.82 24.45
CA LEU A 90 6.23 -20.27 24.29
C LEU A 90 5.92 -19.88 22.84
N LEU A 91 6.89 -19.94 21.94
CA LEU A 91 6.68 -19.67 20.52
C LEU A 91 6.03 -20.88 19.82
N ASP A 92 5.27 -20.60 18.77
CA ASP A 92 4.78 -21.66 17.90
C ASP A 92 5.90 -22.26 17.03
N LYS A 93 5.57 -23.34 16.31
CA LYS A 93 6.52 -24.04 15.41
C LYS A 93 7.12 -23.16 14.31
N THR A 94 6.53 -22.01 14.02
CA THR A 94 7.01 -21.06 13.01
C THR A 94 7.72 -19.85 13.63
N GLY A 95 7.75 -19.75 14.96
CA GLY A 95 8.42 -18.70 15.72
C GLY A 95 7.55 -17.48 16.06
N TRP A 96 6.21 -17.56 15.95
CA TRP A 96 5.30 -16.53 16.45
C TRP A 96 5.06 -16.66 17.95
N ASN A 97 4.81 -15.56 18.63
CA ASN A 97 4.36 -15.61 20.02
C ASN A 97 2.93 -16.18 20.09
N THR A 98 2.65 -16.92 21.15
CA THR A 98 1.32 -17.52 21.41
C THR A 98 0.48 -16.69 22.39
N GLN A 99 1.05 -15.62 22.94
CA GLN A 99 0.42 -14.76 23.96
C GLN A 99 -0.50 -13.69 23.35
N GLY A 100 -0.51 -13.55 22.02
CA GLY A 100 -1.36 -12.59 21.32
C GLY A 100 -0.81 -11.16 21.32
N ILE A 101 0.47 -10.98 21.63
CA ILE A 101 1.09 -9.66 21.76
C ILE A 101 1.60 -9.21 20.38
N VAL A 102 1.21 -8.02 19.93
CA VAL A 102 1.72 -7.46 18.67
C VAL A 102 2.99 -6.63 18.93
N GLY A 103 4.11 -7.33 19.09
CA GLY A 103 5.42 -6.71 19.32
C GLY A 103 6.12 -6.22 18.04
N GLN A 104 7.26 -5.54 18.21
CA GLN A 104 8.09 -5.09 17.08
C GLN A 104 8.61 -6.26 16.23
N ALA A 105 8.85 -7.40 16.85
CA ALA A 105 9.33 -8.60 16.15
C ALA A 105 8.27 -9.17 15.22
N ALA A 106 7.01 -9.26 15.68
CA ALA A 106 5.88 -9.60 14.85
C ALA A 106 5.81 -8.71 13.60
N TRP A 107 5.92 -7.39 13.78
CA TRP A 107 5.95 -6.43 12.67
C TRP A 107 7.07 -6.69 11.67
N MET A 108 8.28 -7.00 12.13
CA MET A 108 9.41 -7.32 11.24
C MET A 108 9.13 -8.58 10.42
N ARG A 109 8.56 -9.62 11.05
CA ARG A 109 8.17 -10.87 10.36
C ARG A 109 7.09 -10.60 9.31
N ILE A 110 6.08 -9.83 9.65
CA ILE A 110 5.01 -9.40 8.73
C ILE A 110 5.58 -8.60 7.54
N ALA A 111 6.50 -7.66 7.81
CA ALA A 111 7.12 -6.85 6.77
C ALA A 111 7.90 -7.70 5.76
N LEU A 112 8.54 -8.79 6.20
CA LEU A 112 9.18 -9.75 5.30
C LEU A 112 8.17 -10.49 4.42
N LEU A 113 7.05 -10.94 4.99
CA LEU A 113 5.98 -11.60 4.23
C LEU A 113 5.40 -10.67 3.16
N ILE A 114 5.02 -9.44 3.55
CA ILE A 114 4.51 -8.43 2.62
C ILE A 114 5.55 -8.09 1.55
N GLY A 115 6.81 -7.90 1.97
CA GLY A 115 7.92 -7.56 1.08
C GLY A 115 8.22 -8.65 0.06
N SER A 116 8.12 -9.92 0.43
CA SER A 116 8.28 -11.05 -0.50
C SER A 116 7.26 -11.02 -1.63
N THR A 117 5.98 -10.83 -1.29
CA THR A 117 4.93 -10.63 -2.30
C THR A 117 5.20 -9.36 -3.13
N ARG A 118 5.62 -8.26 -2.48
CA ARG A 118 5.92 -7.00 -3.17
C ARG A 118 7.05 -7.11 -4.18
N GLU A 119 8.08 -7.90 -3.89
CA GLU A 119 9.17 -8.16 -4.83
C GLU A 119 8.68 -8.94 -6.06
N GLN A 120 7.83 -9.95 -5.89
CA GLN A 120 7.22 -10.67 -7.01
C GLN A 120 6.35 -9.73 -7.88
N ILE A 121 5.59 -8.84 -7.26
CA ILE A 121 4.81 -7.81 -7.98
C ILE A 121 5.73 -6.90 -8.80
N LEU A 122 6.85 -6.46 -8.21
CA LEU A 122 7.84 -5.64 -8.91
C LEU A 122 8.46 -6.38 -10.10
N GLU A 123 8.76 -7.67 -9.94
CA GLU A 123 9.21 -8.51 -11.05
C GLU A 123 8.17 -8.56 -12.17
N LEU A 124 6.88 -8.76 -11.82
CA LEU A 124 5.79 -8.77 -12.80
C LEU A 124 5.58 -7.39 -13.47
N SER A 125 5.83 -6.30 -12.76
CA SER A 125 5.69 -4.95 -13.30
C SER A 125 6.85 -4.58 -14.24
N LEU A 126 8.08 -4.91 -13.86
CA LEU A 126 9.30 -4.38 -14.49
C LEU A 126 9.92 -5.32 -15.53
N SER A 127 9.55 -6.61 -15.54
CA SER A 127 10.12 -7.57 -16.50
C SER A 127 9.70 -7.24 -17.92
N ARG A 128 10.67 -7.20 -18.84
CA ARG A 128 10.44 -6.88 -20.27
C ARG A 128 9.48 -7.86 -20.94
N ARG A 129 9.59 -9.14 -20.62
CA ARG A 129 8.76 -10.22 -21.18
C ARG A 129 8.19 -11.05 -20.04
N ILE A 130 6.88 -11.26 -20.08
CA ILE A 130 6.18 -12.15 -19.16
C ILE A 130 5.20 -12.95 -19.99
N GLU A 131 5.45 -14.25 -20.06
CA GLU A 131 4.47 -15.19 -20.56
C GLU A 131 3.38 -15.40 -19.52
N ASP A 132 2.14 -15.39 -19.99
CA ASP A 132 0.93 -15.65 -19.20
C ASP A 132 0.86 -14.80 -17.91
N LEU A 133 0.88 -13.48 -18.12
CA LEU A 133 0.77 -12.50 -17.04
C LEU A 133 -0.50 -12.72 -16.17
N PRO A 134 -1.70 -12.99 -16.72
CA PRO A 134 -2.90 -13.23 -15.93
C PRO A 134 -2.74 -14.38 -14.93
N ARG A 135 -2.23 -15.54 -15.37
CA ARG A 135 -2.00 -16.68 -14.47
C ARG A 135 -0.98 -16.36 -13.38
N LYS A 136 0.15 -15.72 -13.73
CA LYS A 136 1.18 -15.37 -12.72
C LYS A 136 0.66 -14.39 -11.69
N VAL A 137 -0.16 -13.41 -12.09
CA VAL A 137 -0.81 -12.50 -11.15
C VAL A 137 -1.75 -13.25 -10.21
N GLN A 138 -2.54 -14.18 -10.75
CA GLN A 138 -3.42 -15.03 -9.95
C GLN A 138 -2.63 -15.87 -8.93
N GLU A 139 -1.51 -16.47 -9.33
CA GLU A 139 -0.64 -17.26 -8.45
C GLU A 139 -0.10 -16.43 -7.28
N VAL A 140 0.41 -15.23 -7.58
CA VAL A 140 0.93 -14.32 -6.53
C VAL A 140 -0.18 -13.84 -5.60
N SER A 141 -1.38 -13.54 -6.12
CA SER A 141 -2.53 -13.14 -5.29
C SER A 141 -2.99 -14.29 -4.38
N GLN A 142 -3.12 -15.51 -4.90
CA GLN A 142 -3.47 -16.69 -4.10
C GLN A 142 -2.44 -16.96 -2.99
N GLN A 143 -1.14 -16.84 -3.30
CA GLN A 143 -0.09 -16.98 -2.29
C GLN A 143 -0.14 -15.87 -1.23
N SER A 144 -0.50 -14.64 -1.62
CA SER A 144 -0.72 -13.53 -0.69
C SER A 144 -1.88 -13.82 0.27
N HIS A 145 -3.02 -14.29 -0.25
CA HIS A 145 -4.19 -14.67 0.57
C HIS A 145 -3.90 -15.85 1.47
N LYS A 146 -3.18 -16.86 0.97
CA LYS A 146 -2.73 -17.98 1.81
C LYS A 146 -1.86 -17.48 2.95
N THR A 147 -0.88 -16.63 2.67
CA THR A 147 -0.01 -16.04 3.69
C THR A 147 -0.81 -15.29 4.75
N TRP A 148 -1.82 -14.49 4.34
CA TRP A 148 -2.72 -13.82 5.27
C TRP A 148 -3.52 -14.81 6.14
N ASN A 149 -4.08 -15.86 5.53
CA ASN A 149 -4.86 -16.87 6.22
C ASN A 149 -4.01 -17.72 7.17
N ASP A 150 -2.73 -17.90 6.89
CA ASP A 150 -1.79 -18.63 7.74
C ASP A 150 -1.26 -17.78 8.92
N LEU A 151 -1.53 -16.47 8.95
CA LEU A 151 -1.15 -15.62 10.09
C LEU A 151 -1.88 -16.06 11.38
N PRO A 152 -1.22 -15.95 12.54
CA PRO A 152 -1.86 -16.10 13.84
C PRO A 152 -3.14 -15.25 13.98
N GLY A 153 -4.14 -15.79 14.67
CA GLY A 153 -5.46 -15.15 14.80
C GLY A 153 -5.40 -13.71 15.31
N PHE A 154 -4.53 -13.44 16.28
CA PHE A 154 -4.34 -12.11 16.88
C PHE A 154 -3.73 -11.06 15.93
N LEU A 155 -3.18 -11.48 14.78
CA LEU A 155 -2.64 -10.60 13.73
C LEU A 155 -3.62 -10.36 12.59
N ARG A 156 -4.76 -11.07 12.56
CA ARG A 156 -5.73 -11.00 11.46
C ARG A 156 -6.87 -10.07 11.84
N TRP A 157 -6.83 -8.88 11.27
CA TRP A 157 -7.94 -7.94 11.34
C TRP A 157 -9.12 -8.36 10.45
N ARG A 158 -10.36 -8.06 10.87
CA ARG A 158 -11.55 -8.20 10.02
C ARG A 158 -12.39 -6.93 10.06
N PRO A 159 -12.95 -6.50 8.91
CA PRO A 159 -13.91 -5.41 8.89
C PRO A 159 -15.09 -5.68 9.83
N SER A 160 -15.53 -4.64 10.55
CA SER A 160 -16.69 -4.69 11.44
C SER A 160 -16.59 -5.65 12.63
N ASP A 161 -15.39 -6.10 12.98
CA ASP A 161 -15.15 -6.87 14.21
C ASP A 161 -15.12 -5.90 15.43
N PRO A 162 -16.11 -5.96 16.34
CA PRO A 162 -16.21 -5.04 17.47
C PRO A 162 -15.15 -5.33 18.55
N ASP A 163 -14.58 -6.53 18.59
CA ASP A 163 -13.68 -6.98 19.66
C ASP A 163 -12.20 -6.71 19.36
N THR A 164 -11.89 -6.08 18.23
CA THR A 164 -10.49 -5.82 17.85
C THR A 164 -9.93 -4.60 18.57
N ASN A 165 -9.42 -4.82 19.79
CA ASN A 165 -8.86 -3.80 20.67
C ASN A 165 -7.64 -3.04 20.11
N ASP A 166 -6.90 -3.59 19.14
CA ASP A 166 -5.72 -2.94 18.54
C ASP A 166 -5.88 -2.62 17.04
N SER A 167 -6.94 -1.88 16.73
CA SER A 167 -7.21 -1.44 15.35
C SER A 167 -6.12 -0.52 14.76
N SER A 168 -5.40 0.22 15.59
CA SER A 168 -4.34 1.15 15.16
C SER A 168 -3.15 0.44 14.49
N VAL A 169 -2.92 -0.82 14.86
CA VAL A 169 -1.84 -1.69 14.40
C VAL A 169 -2.35 -2.63 13.32
N LEU A 170 -3.49 -3.30 13.58
CA LEU A 170 -3.95 -4.39 12.72
C LEU A 170 -4.60 -3.90 11.41
N VAL A 171 -5.18 -2.70 11.39
CA VAL A 171 -5.75 -2.13 10.15
C VAL A 171 -4.66 -1.76 9.13
N PRO A 172 -3.58 -1.03 9.48
CA PRO A 172 -2.44 -0.83 8.57
C PRO A 172 -1.83 -2.13 8.05
N LEU A 173 -1.79 -3.17 8.88
CA LEU A 173 -1.32 -4.50 8.49
C LEU A 173 -2.19 -5.06 7.35
N TYR A 174 -3.51 -5.09 7.55
CA TYR A 174 -4.46 -5.54 6.54
C TYR A 174 -4.41 -4.69 5.26
N LEU A 175 -4.25 -3.38 5.38
CA LEU A 175 -4.09 -2.47 4.24
C LEU A 175 -2.89 -2.82 3.36
N ASN A 176 -1.78 -3.27 3.94
CA ASN A 176 -0.62 -3.68 3.15
C ASN A 176 -0.91 -4.93 2.29
N PHE A 177 -1.69 -5.88 2.78
CA PHE A 177 -2.12 -7.05 2.01
C PHE A 177 -3.08 -6.66 0.89
N LEU A 178 -4.08 -5.83 1.19
CA LEU A 178 -4.98 -5.27 0.16
C LEU A 178 -4.18 -4.50 -0.90
N TYR A 179 -3.15 -3.76 -0.48
CA TYR A 179 -2.35 -2.98 -1.42
C TYR A 179 -1.48 -3.86 -2.33
N ASN A 180 -1.08 -5.06 -1.89
CA ASN A 180 -0.43 -6.02 -2.78
C ASN A 180 -1.37 -6.45 -3.91
N ASP A 181 -2.64 -6.76 -3.59
CA ASP A 181 -3.65 -7.08 -4.60
C ASP A 181 -3.94 -5.87 -5.52
N PHE A 182 -4.03 -4.67 -4.96
CA PHE A 182 -4.15 -3.43 -5.75
C PHE A 182 -3.03 -3.29 -6.78
N LEU A 183 -1.77 -3.50 -6.37
CA LEU A 183 -0.65 -3.42 -7.29
C LEU A 183 -0.66 -4.53 -8.35
N LEU A 184 -1.08 -5.75 -7.99
CA LEU A 184 -1.24 -6.86 -8.93
C LEU A 184 -2.27 -6.55 -10.01
N TYR A 185 -3.48 -6.13 -9.63
CA TYR A 185 -4.51 -5.75 -10.60
C TYR A 185 -4.10 -4.54 -11.42
N ARG A 186 -3.37 -3.59 -10.83
CA ARG A 186 -2.81 -2.46 -11.57
C ARG A 186 -1.82 -2.90 -12.66
N VAL A 187 -0.99 -3.91 -12.39
CA VAL A 187 -0.10 -4.51 -13.39
C VAL A 187 -0.91 -5.17 -14.52
N LEU A 188 -1.99 -5.89 -14.20
CA LEU A 188 -2.87 -6.50 -15.22
C LEU A 188 -3.52 -5.45 -16.13
N VAL A 189 -4.09 -4.40 -15.56
CA VAL A 189 -4.74 -3.35 -16.34
C VAL A 189 -3.71 -2.67 -17.25
N ARG A 190 -2.53 -2.34 -16.71
CA ARG A 190 -1.48 -1.63 -17.45
C ARG A 190 -0.86 -2.45 -18.59
N ARG A 191 -0.69 -3.76 -18.40
CA ARG A 191 0.08 -4.59 -19.34
C ARG A 191 -0.78 -5.52 -20.21
N ALA A 192 -1.98 -5.84 -19.77
CA ALA A 192 -2.87 -6.79 -20.42
C ALA A 192 -4.29 -6.23 -20.63
N GLN A 193 -4.54 -4.95 -20.31
CA GLN A 193 -5.85 -4.28 -20.48
C GLN A 193 -7.03 -5.09 -19.92
N SER A 194 -6.77 -5.80 -18.80
CA SER A 194 -7.72 -6.69 -18.13
C SER A 194 -7.60 -6.52 -16.61
N GLY A 195 -8.59 -7.01 -15.86
CA GLY A 195 -8.58 -6.93 -14.39
C GLY A 195 -9.02 -5.58 -13.80
N SER A 196 -9.69 -4.73 -14.59
CA SER A 196 -10.30 -3.48 -14.11
C SER A 196 -11.31 -3.73 -12.99
N GLU A 197 -12.10 -4.79 -13.09
CA GLU A 197 -13.07 -5.21 -12.07
C GLU A 197 -12.39 -5.46 -10.71
N GLY A 198 -11.30 -6.24 -10.73
CA GLY A 198 -10.51 -6.54 -9.53
C GLY A 198 -9.85 -5.29 -8.95
N LEU A 199 -9.31 -4.42 -9.81
CA LEU A 199 -8.68 -3.16 -9.40
C LEU A 199 -9.68 -2.22 -8.71
N VAL A 200 -10.89 -2.11 -9.26
CA VAL A 200 -11.98 -1.30 -8.69
C VAL A 200 -12.48 -1.91 -7.38
N SER A 201 -12.69 -3.22 -7.33
CA SER A 201 -13.14 -3.93 -6.13
C SER A 201 -12.16 -3.76 -4.97
N VAL A 202 -10.87 -4.00 -5.19
CA VAL A 202 -9.85 -3.81 -4.13
C VAL A 202 -9.70 -2.34 -3.73
N SER A 203 -9.89 -1.40 -4.67
CA SER A 203 -9.87 0.04 -4.37
C SER A 203 -11.04 0.45 -3.47
N GLN A 204 -12.25 -0.10 -3.69
CA GLN A 204 -13.40 0.11 -2.79
C GLN A 204 -13.11 -0.44 -1.38
N ASN A 205 -12.48 -1.61 -1.28
CA ASN A 205 -12.09 -2.20 0.00
C ASN A 205 -11.06 -1.33 0.72
N ILE A 206 -9.98 -0.91 0.05
CA ILE A 206 -8.95 -0.03 0.62
C ILE A 206 -9.56 1.28 1.12
N LEU A 207 -10.40 1.93 0.31
CA LEU A 207 -11.02 3.20 0.70
C LEU A 207 -11.92 3.03 1.92
N SER A 208 -12.69 1.95 1.98
CA SER A 208 -13.55 1.63 3.14
C SER A 208 -12.73 1.40 4.41
N THR A 209 -11.67 0.60 4.31
CA THR A 209 -10.78 0.28 5.42
C THR A 209 -10.03 1.52 5.93
N ILE A 210 -9.58 2.41 5.03
CA ILE A 210 -8.94 3.67 5.42
C ILE A 210 -9.91 4.61 6.14
N LEU A 211 -11.15 4.71 5.66
CA LEU A 211 -12.17 5.54 6.31
C LEU A 211 -12.52 5.00 7.71
N GLU A 212 -12.56 3.68 7.88
CA GLU A 212 -12.74 3.07 9.19
C GLU A 212 -11.57 3.37 10.13
N LEU A 213 -10.33 3.29 9.64
CA LEU A 213 -9.13 3.67 10.39
C LEU A 213 -9.19 5.13 10.84
N ILE A 214 -9.49 6.05 9.91
CA ILE A 214 -9.60 7.48 10.21
C ILE A 214 -10.69 7.72 11.25
N GLY A 215 -11.87 7.10 11.11
CA GLY A 215 -12.97 7.23 12.06
C GLY A 215 -12.60 6.76 13.48
N LYS A 216 -11.95 5.60 13.59
CA LYS A 216 -11.47 5.04 14.88
C LYS A 216 -10.43 5.93 15.55
N GLU A 217 -9.53 6.51 14.79
CA GLU A 217 -8.45 7.37 15.30
C GLU A 217 -8.97 8.75 15.74
N ILE A 218 -9.94 9.32 15.01
CA ILE A 218 -10.65 10.52 15.44
C ILE A 218 -11.37 10.26 16.78
N GLY A 219 -12.04 9.11 16.91
CA GLY A 219 -12.78 8.73 18.11
C GLY A 219 -11.90 8.48 19.35
N SER A 220 -10.69 7.95 19.16
CA SER A 220 -9.76 7.61 20.25
C SER A 220 -8.89 8.76 20.75
N ARG A 221 -8.85 9.91 20.03
CA ARG A 221 -8.08 11.12 20.37
C ARG A 221 -6.56 10.89 20.50
N THR A 222 -6.07 9.71 20.13
CA THR A 222 -4.65 9.32 20.17
C THR A 222 -3.85 9.93 19.02
N GLY A 223 -4.53 10.43 17.98
CA GLY A 223 -3.97 11.31 16.95
C GLY A 223 -2.66 10.78 16.40
N THR A 224 -2.66 9.57 15.84
CA THR A 224 -1.40 8.95 15.43
C THR A 224 -0.91 9.49 14.09
N TYR A 225 0.40 9.78 14.03
CA TYR A 225 1.15 10.14 12.81
C TYR A 225 0.93 9.15 11.65
N ASN A 226 0.60 7.90 11.99
CA ASN A 226 0.50 6.82 11.04
C ASN A 226 -0.74 6.94 10.12
N VAL A 227 -1.85 7.53 10.59
CA VAL A 227 -3.09 7.63 9.77
C VAL A 227 -2.85 8.44 8.51
N GLY A 228 -2.14 9.56 8.61
CA GLY A 228 -1.78 10.40 7.47
C GLY A 228 -0.95 9.65 6.44
N TYR A 229 0.04 8.87 6.89
CA TYR A 229 0.85 8.02 6.01
C TYR A 229 0.02 6.93 5.33
N ASN A 230 -0.86 6.25 6.05
CA ASN A 230 -1.74 5.21 5.49
C ASN A 230 -2.74 5.80 4.48
N ALA A 231 -3.34 6.95 4.80
CA ALA A 231 -4.24 7.66 3.91
C ALA A 231 -3.53 8.05 2.61
N ALA A 232 -2.33 8.62 2.70
CA ALA A 232 -1.52 8.99 1.53
C ALA A 232 -1.05 7.77 0.72
N SER A 233 -0.56 6.72 1.39
CA SER A 233 0.10 5.58 0.74
C SER A 233 -0.87 4.57 0.14
N PHE A 234 -2.05 4.40 0.74
CA PHE A 234 -3.04 3.39 0.34
C PHE A 234 -4.35 4.03 -0.12
N GLY A 235 -4.88 4.95 0.69
CA GLY A 235 -6.18 5.58 0.44
C GLY A 235 -6.19 6.42 -0.82
N VAL A 236 -5.18 7.27 -1.02
CA VAL A 236 -5.12 8.15 -2.20
C VAL A 236 -5.01 7.37 -3.51
N PRO A 237 -4.10 6.38 -3.69
CA PRO A 237 -4.08 5.59 -4.93
C PRO A 237 -5.44 4.95 -5.25
N ALA A 238 -6.08 4.33 -4.24
CA ALA A 238 -7.38 3.68 -4.39
C ALA A 238 -8.48 4.71 -4.74
N ALA A 239 -8.50 5.85 -4.06
CA ALA A 239 -9.44 6.93 -4.35
C ALA A 239 -9.31 7.46 -5.77
N GLY A 240 -8.09 7.53 -6.31
CA GLY A 240 -7.86 7.94 -7.69
C GLY A 240 -8.43 6.96 -8.71
N VAL A 241 -8.25 5.65 -8.52
CA VAL A 241 -8.89 4.63 -9.38
C VAL A 241 -10.40 4.82 -9.41
N LEU A 242 -11.00 4.98 -8.22
CA LEU A 242 -12.45 5.15 -8.10
C LEU A 242 -12.93 6.47 -8.70
N ALA A 243 -12.19 7.57 -8.54
CA ALA A 243 -12.52 8.85 -9.13
C ALA A 243 -12.42 8.81 -10.67
N ILE A 244 -11.40 8.15 -11.22
CA ILE A 244 -11.26 7.95 -12.67
C ILE A 244 -12.39 7.06 -13.19
N GLU A 245 -12.76 5.99 -12.47
CA GLU A 245 -13.90 5.15 -12.85
C GLU A 245 -15.22 5.96 -12.87
N LEU A 246 -15.41 6.90 -11.93
CA LEU A 246 -16.56 7.82 -11.97
C LEU A 246 -16.58 8.69 -13.22
N LEU A 247 -15.42 9.12 -13.72
CA LEU A 247 -15.28 9.85 -14.99
C LEU A 247 -15.60 8.94 -16.18
N CYS A 248 -15.02 7.74 -16.23
CA CYS A 248 -15.31 6.76 -17.28
C CYS A 248 -16.82 6.48 -17.40
N GLN A 249 -17.53 6.37 -16.28
CA GLN A 249 -18.98 6.22 -16.28
C GLN A 249 -19.72 7.45 -16.79
N ALA A 250 -19.29 8.66 -16.41
CA ALA A 250 -19.91 9.90 -16.85
C ALA A 250 -19.79 10.10 -18.36
N GLU A 251 -18.67 9.68 -18.96
CA GLU A 251 -18.43 9.77 -20.39
C GLU A 251 -18.91 8.54 -21.19
N SER A 252 -19.65 7.62 -20.56
CA SER A 252 -20.10 6.35 -21.18
C SER A 252 -18.96 5.47 -21.72
N GLN A 253 -17.76 5.57 -21.14
CA GLN A 253 -16.56 4.78 -21.48
C GLN A 253 -16.32 3.60 -20.53
N SER A 254 -17.05 3.53 -19.40
CA SER A 254 -16.95 2.41 -18.47
C SER A 254 -17.51 1.11 -19.07
N GLN A 255 -16.75 0.04 -18.90
CA GLN A 255 -17.17 -1.32 -19.26
C GLN A 255 -17.61 -2.15 -18.04
N LEU A 256 -17.66 -1.54 -16.85
CA LEU A 256 -17.92 -2.27 -15.62
C LEU A 256 -19.42 -2.41 -15.34
N PRO A 257 -19.88 -3.61 -14.91
CA PRO A 257 -21.25 -3.79 -14.44
C PRO A 257 -21.57 -2.90 -13.23
N ALA A 258 -22.80 -2.40 -13.17
CA ALA A 258 -23.28 -1.62 -12.02
C ALA A 258 -23.26 -2.40 -10.68
N SER A 259 -23.26 -3.73 -10.72
CA SER A 259 -23.12 -4.58 -9.53
C SER A 259 -21.75 -4.49 -8.88
N VAL A 260 -20.70 -4.23 -9.67
CA VAL A 260 -19.31 -4.13 -9.22
C VAL A 260 -19.04 -2.72 -8.68
N PHE A 261 -19.58 -1.70 -9.35
CA PHE A 261 -19.34 -0.31 -9.01
C PHE A 261 -20.57 0.38 -8.44
N ARG A 262 -20.62 0.50 -7.12
CA ARG A 262 -21.72 1.17 -6.41
C ARG A 262 -21.51 2.67 -6.42
N ARG A 263 -21.92 3.30 -7.53
CA ARG A 263 -21.66 4.73 -7.80
C ARG A 263 -21.98 5.66 -6.63
N SER A 264 -23.15 5.54 -6.02
CA SER A 264 -23.57 6.39 -4.90
C SER A 264 -22.68 6.21 -3.66
N GLU A 265 -22.37 4.97 -3.31
CA GLU A 265 -21.48 4.63 -2.19
C GLU A 265 -20.07 5.17 -2.41
N VAL A 266 -19.55 5.03 -3.63
CA VAL A 266 -18.23 5.55 -4.03
C VAL A 266 -18.18 7.08 -3.93
N ILE A 267 -19.20 7.78 -4.45
CA ILE A 267 -19.29 9.25 -4.36
C ILE A 267 -19.27 9.71 -2.89
N GLN A 268 -20.05 9.06 -2.03
CA GLN A 268 -20.09 9.38 -0.60
C GLN A 268 -18.73 9.17 0.06
N LYS A 269 -18.11 8.00 -0.15
CA LYS A 269 -16.80 7.68 0.43
C LYS A 269 -15.69 8.61 -0.06
N LEU A 270 -15.67 8.94 -1.35
CA LEU A 270 -14.70 9.91 -1.90
C LEU A 270 -14.90 11.31 -1.34
N THR A 271 -16.16 11.75 -1.18
CA THR A 271 -16.48 13.04 -0.55
C THR A 271 -15.94 13.11 0.88
N VAL A 272 -16.23 12.08 1.69
CA VAL A 272 -15.75 11.99 3.07
C VAL A 272 -14.22 11.93 3.12
N PHE A 273 -13.60 11.11 2.26
CA PHE A 273 -12.16 10.98 2.20
C PHE A 273 -11.48 12.29 1.81
N ALA A 274 -11.99 13.02 0.81
CA ALA A 274 -11.48 14.33 0.41
C ALA A 274 -11.55 15.35 1.56
N SER A 275 -12.62 15.33 2.35
CA SER A 275 -12.73 16.14 3.57
C SER A 275 -11.63 15.80 4.59
N HIS A 276 -11.40 14.50 4.84
CA HIS A 276 -10.34 14.07 5.76
C HIS A 276 -8.93 14.42 5.28
N LEU A 277 -8.65 14.32 3.97
CA LEU A 277 -7.34 14.66 3.40
C LEU A 277 -6.89 16.09 3.70
N GLN A 278 -7.83 17.00 4.00
CA GLN A 278 -7.50 18.37 4.41
C GLN A 278 -6.69 18.42 5.71
N TYR A 279 -6.97 17.50 6.65
CA TYR A 279 -6.48 17.57 8.03
C TYR A 279 -5.70 16.34 8.49
N VAL A 280 -5.77 15.24 7.74
CA VAL A 280 -5.14 13.96 8.12
C VAL A 280 -3.61 14.01 8.15
N VAL A 281 -3.00 14.97 7.45
CA VAL A 281 -1.56 15.27 7.49
C VAL A 281 -1.36 16.74 7.83
N ARG A 282 -0.43 17.03 8.75
CA ARG A 282 -0.12 18.40 9.17
C ARG A 282 0.66 19.15 8.08
N PRO A 283 0.49 20.48 7.95
CA PRO A 283 1.34 21.28 7.07
C PRO A 283 2.83 21.03 7.36
N HIS A 284 3.65 20.98 6.31
CA HIS A 284 5.10 20.70 6.33
C HIS A 284 5.52 19.25 6.60
N ASP A 285 4.56 18.34 6.87
CA ASP A 285 4.86 16.91 6.94
C ASP A 285 5.02 16.30 5.54
N GLY A 286 5.79 15.21 5.42
CA GLY A 286 6.29 14.71 4.14
C GLY A 286 5.20 14.33 3.11
N MET A 287 4.02 13.96 3.60
CA MET A 287 2.87 13.56 2.76
C MET A 287 1.82 14.67 2.57
N TYR A 288 2.05 15.87 3.11
CA TYR A 288 1.07 16.95 3.09
C TYR A 288 0.67 17.34 1.67
N GLU A 289 1.64 17.62 0.81
CA GLU A 289 1.40 18.03 -0.57
C GLU A 289 0.69 16.95 -1.39
N VAL A 290 1.01 15.68 -1.13
CA VAL A 290 0.35 14.53 -1.78
C VAL A 290 -1.13 14.51 -1.41
N CYS A 291 -1.45 14.63 -0.12
CA CYS A 291 -2.83 14.68 0.36
C CYS A 291 -3.59 15.92 -0.16
N GLN A 292 -2.97 17.09 -0.19
CA GLN A 292 -3.63 18.32 -0.67
C GLN A 292 -3.87 18.28 -2.18
N ARG A 293 -2.92 17.77 -2.98
CA ARG A 293 -3.12 17.55 -4.41
C ARG A 293 -4.24 16.54 -4.66
N ALA A 294 -4.22 15.44 -3.93
CA ALA A 294 -5.26 14.41 -4.03
C ALA A 294 -6.65 14.96 -3.71
N ARG A 295 -6.77 15.73 -2.62
CA ARG A 295 -8.00 16.40 -2.25
C ARG A 295 -8.53 17.26 -3.39
N ARG A 296 -7.67 18.12 -3.98
CA ARG A 296 -8.06 18.99 -5.10
C ARG A 296 -8.60 18.19 -6.28
N VAL A 297 -7.85 17.21 -6.75
CA VAL A 297 -8.25 16.38 -7.91
C VAL A 297 -9.56 15.63 -7.64
N ILE A 298 -9.68 14.98 -6.48
CA ILE A 298 -10.90 14.24 -6.10
C ILE A 298 -12.09 15.20 -6.02
N SER A 299 -11.95 16.36 -5.37
CA SER A 299 -13.01 17.37 -5.30
C SER A 299 -13.42 17.87 -6.68
N SER A 300 -12.47 18.19 -7.57
CA SER A 300 -12.79 18.65 -8.93
C SER A 300 -13.52 17.59 -9.76
N ILE A 301 -13.16 16.32 -9.62
CA ILE A 301 -13.87 15.21 -10.26
C ILE A 301 -15.28 15.08 -9.69
N LEU A 302 -15.45 15.15 -8.37
CA LEU A 302 -16.75 15.11 -7.70
C LEU A 302 -17.65 16.27 -8.15
N ASP A 303 -17.11 17.49 -8.19
CA ASP A 303 -17.84 18.68 -8.65
C ASP A 303 -18.33 18.50 -10.09
N ARG A 304 -17.47 17.97 -10.97
CA ARG A 304 -17.82 17.68 -12.36
C ARG A 304 -18.97 16.69 -12.47
N ILE A 305 -18.88 15.53 -11.81
CA ILE A 305 -19.89 14.47 -11.96
C ILE A 305 -21.23 14.81 -11.28
N LEU A 306 -21.22 15.75 -10.33
CA LEU A 306 -22.42 16.22 -9.63
C LEU A 306 -23.04 17.46 -10.29
N SER A 307 -22.31 18.14 -11.18
CA SER A 307 -22.80 19.32 -11.89
C SER A 307 -23.87 18.97 -12.92
N VAL A 308 -24.84 19.87 -13.08
CA VAL A 308 -25.82 19.80 -14.17
C VAL A 308 -25.15 20.35 -15.44
N ASN A 309 -24.94 19.50 -16.44
CA ASN A 309 -24.21 19.80 -17.70
C ASN A 309 -22.73 20.17 -17.51
N PRO A 310 -21.87 19.24 -17.05
CA PRO A 310 -20.44 19.50 -16.96
C PRO A 310 -19.84 19.75 -18.35
N PRO A 311 -18.80 20.60 -18.47
CA PRO A 311 -18.09 20.77 -19.73
C PRO A 311 -17.54 19.41 -20.21
N ALA A 312 -17.71 19.03 -21.47
CA ALA A 312 -17.24 17.73 -21.97
C ALA A 312 -15.72 17.54 -21.72
N LEU A 313 -15.28 16.29 -21.52
CA LEU A 313 -13.84 15.99 -21.53
C LEU A 313 -13.30 16.35 -22.92
N PRO A 314 -12.08 16.93 -23.02
CA PRO A 314 -11.58 17.42 -24.30
C PRO A 314 -11.26 16.28 -25.28
N ALA A 315 -10.93 15.09 -24.75
CA ALA A 315 -10.75 13.86 -25.50
C ALA A 315 -11.02 12.61 -24.64
N THR A 316 -11.03 11.44 -25.29
CA THR A 316 -11.22 10.12 -24.68
C THR A 316 -10.11 9.77 -23.70
N LEU A 317 -10.46 9.02 -22.64
CA LEU A 317 -9.49 8.56 -21.67
C LEU A 317 -8.77 7.31 -22.21
N PRO A 318 -7.45 7.17 -22.00
CA PRO A 318 -6.69 5.98 -22.39
C PRO A 318 -7.26 4.70 -21.75
N PRO A 319 -7.16 3.53 -22.42
CA PRO A 319 -7.72 2.28 -21.90
C PRO A 319 -7.08 1.80 -20.59
N ASP A 320 -5.82 2.19 -20.32
CA ASP A 320 -5.08 1.88 -19.10
C ASP A 320 -5.13 3.01 -18.06
N VAL A 321 -5.98 4.04 -18.26
CA VAL A 321 -6.06 5.22 -17.39
C VAL A 321 -6.31 4.85 -15.92
N LEU A 322 -7.07 3.78 -15.67
CA LEU A 322 -7.34 3.28 -14.32
C LEU A 322 -6.07 2.79 -13.60
N ALA A 323 -5.04 2.39 -14.35
CA ALA A 323 -3.78 1.92 -13.79
C ALA A 323 -2.75 3.04 -13.58
N THR A 324 -3.10 4.29 -13.90
CA THR A 324 -2.17 5.43 -13.83
C THR A 324 -1.75 5.70 -12.40
N ASN A 325 -0.44 5.90 -12.21
CA ASN A 325 0.13 6.26 -10.94
C ASN A 325 0.18 7.79 -10.80
N TRP A 326 -1.01 8.38 -10.75
CA TRP A 326 -1.23 9.82 -10.72
C TRP A 326 -0.52 10.56 -9.58
N LEU A 327 -0.12 9.84 -8.52
CA LEU A 327 0.63 10.39 -7.38
C LEU A 327 2.12 10.58 -7.64
N ASN A 328 2.71 9.76 -8.49
CA ASN A 328 4.14 9.85 -8.80
C ASN A 328 4.42 10.80 -9.97
N GLY A 329 3.45 11.64 -10.33
CA GLY A 329 3.56 12.54 -11.47
C GLY A 329 3.54 11.80 -12.80
N GLU A 330 2.95 10.61 -12.86
CA GLU A 330 2.63 9.99 -14.14
C GLU A 330 1.61 10.87 -14.86
N ILE A 331 2.04 11.46 -15.97
CA ILE A 331 1.22 12.32 -16.81
C ILE A 331 0.22 11.43 -17.52
N VAL A 332 -1.06 11.72 -17.36
CA VAL A 332 -2.11 11.09 -18.14
C VAL A 332 -2.38 11.99 -19.33
N VAL A 333 -1.82 11.60 -20.47
CA VAL A 333 -1.99 12.31 -21.74
C VAL A 333 -3.24 11.77 -22.42
N LEU A 334 -4.19 12.63 -22.67
CA LEU A 334 -5.37 12.34 -23.48
C LEU A 334 -4.99 12.23 -24.96
N ASP A 335 -5.87 11.71 -25.80
CA ASP A 335 -5.57 11.46 -27.23
C ASP A 335 -5.18 12.72 -28.02
N ASP A 336 -5.54 13.91 -27.55
CA ASP A 336 -5.20 15.22 -28.12
C ASP A 336 -3.91 15.84 -27.53
N GLY A 337 -3.22 15.13 -26.63
CA GLY A 337 -1.98 15.58 -25.99
C GLY A 337 -2.18 16.36 -24.68
N ILE A 338 -3.42 16.55 -24.22
CA ILE A 338 -3.70 17.29 -22.98
C ILE A 338 -3.39 16.44 -21.74
N ASP A 339 -2.72 17.03 -20.76
CA ASP A 339 -2.57 16.43 -19.42
C ASP A 339 -3.91 16.51 -18.66
N LEU A 340 -4.52 15.36 -18.41
CA LEU A 340 -5.79 15.22 -17.72
C LEU A 340 -5.83 15.95 -16.38
N PHE A 341 -4.79 15.80 -15.54
CA PHE A 341 -4.78 16.38 -14.20
C PHE A 341 -4.57 17.89 -14.24
N ARG A 342 -3.75 18.37 -15.18
CA ARG A 342 -3.60 19.81 -15.42
C ARG A 342 -4.91 20.42 -15.92
N TRP A 343 -5.62 19.71 -16.80
CA TRP A 343 -6.91 20.15 -17.30
C TRP A 343 -7.97 20.19 -16.19
N ILE A 344 -8.07 19.13 -15.37
CA ILE A 344 -8.98 19.08 -14.20
C ILE A 344 -8.72 20.26 -13.26
N ASP A 345 -7.46 20.55 -12.94
CA ASP A 345 -7.08 21.70 -12.10
C ASP A 345 -7.54 23.03 -12.76
N SER A 346 -7.32 23.21 -14.06
CA SER A 346 -7.71 24.44 -14.78
C SER A 346 -9.23 24.64 -14.89
N ALA A 347 -10.00 23.56 -15.07
CA ALA A 347 -11.45 23.62 -15.20
C ALA A 347 -12.13 24.05 -13.89
N SER A 348 -11.52 23.72 -12.75
CA SER A 348 -12.00 24.11 -11.41
C SER A 348 -11.85 25.62 -11.11
N ASP A 349 -10.89 26.29 -11.76
CA ASP A 349 -10.70 27.75 -11.62
C ASP A 349 -11.66 28.55 -12.51
N THR A 350 -12.03 28.01 -13.67
CA THR A 350 -13.02 28.63 -14.56
C THR A 350 -14.45 28.61 -13.99
N SER A 351 -14.85 27.53 -13.29
CA SER A 351 -16.17 27.47 -12.63
C SER A 351 -16.29 28.48 -11.47
N ARG A 352 -15.19 28.78 -10.77
CA ARG A 352 -15.13 29.80 -9.72
C ARG A 352 -15.21 31.24 -10.25
N ARG A 353 -14.68 31.51 -11.45
CA ARG A 353 -14.76 32.84 -12.07
C ARG A 353 -16.12 33.15 -12.70
N GLY A 354 -16.89 32.13 -13.10
CA GLY A 354 -18.23 32.31 -13.70
C GLY A 354 -19.34 32.64 -12.70
N SER A 355 -19.09 32.58 -11.40
CA SER A 355 -20.10 32.80 -10.34
C SER A 355 -20.23 34.27 -9.89
N TRP A 356 -19.49 35.20 -10.50
CA TRP A 356 -19.50 36.64 -10.16
C TRP A 356 -19.68 37.55 -11.39
N ALA A 357 -20.39 37.07 -12.41
CA ALA A 357 -20.77 37.88 -13.58
C ALA A 357 -22.29 37.92 -13.73
#